data_AF-A7I371-F1
#
_entry.id   AF-A7I371-F1
#
_cell.length_a   1.000
_cell.length_b   1.000
_cell.length_c   1.000
_cell.angle_alpha   90.00
_cell.angle_beta   90.00
_cell.angle_gamma   90.00
#
_symmetry.space_group_name_H-M   'P 1'
#
loop_
_entity.id
_entity.type
_entity.pdbx_description
1 polymer ?
#
loop_
_entity_poly.entity_id
_entity_poly.type
_entity_poly.pdbx_seq_one_letter_code
_entity_poly.pdbx_strand_id
1 'polypeptide(L)'
;MEFVDLVYKQKEEIEKCNKFIEFINSKFKYPILGSSNNLNNLLILIFEKKRLYKSLNFSCDISKKLEDINEQIFKQIIILRTEILNDLHSNNNNEEEKLKFLKSKYNVDKNIVEVEKLKKTIKNDIFNNENFKKYIYKKSSDIKKETFLLLCNLIRNNKWFSTFMFFAFGIIIFLAFCFFYNDKIVPAISQSELMYVMTMSSTIFILLPILFILAVFAFAYLFNYDKQNENFKNNRFMSESLFINVTSFIISIFITLAIIIFFSDRIDVRFNNNYHMAGIAIILLFLCIIFRFSVFCVLKIIKNEMSAIFLYLAIIVMCGVSFYLSIKLGEINKTISISMLFMSLIIFFMFFIDTEISKKENIILFIFTFIMLIICSTATFLNYGYKMMGFGDINYKYITIDKIAKESLPRWIINKKEIKEYFCLSDFGGKITCEKENVEILSYKDGNITFQYNGNIENKENISTQCLKFLNKNNEIIKIANRKIKFDDKTLIFLDNNDSIKDVIAKTDPEIYLTYIEDFGDTIKLYNIKAVSTLGKYWRLKTKRNKDKFYIESKFIKGML
;
A
#
# COMPACT_ATOMS: atom_id res chain seq x y z
N MET A 1 14.00 24.41 -21.68
CA MET A 1 15.18 24.25 -20.80
C MET A 1 15.75 25.63 -20.53
N GLU A 2 16.10 26.00 -19.30
CA GLU A 2 16.69 27.33 -19.04
C GLU A 2 18.13 27.42 -19.58
N PHE A 3 18.53 28.59 -20.09
CA PHE A 3 19.84 28.80 -20.71
C PHE A 3 21.01 28.52 -19.75
N VAL A 4 20.83 28.80 -18.46
CA VAL A 4 21.81 28.57 -17.40
C VAL A 4 22.14 27.07 -17.24
N ASP A 5 21.12 26.19 -17.32
CA ASP A 5 21.30 24.74 -17.27
C ASP A 5 22.12 24.20 -18.47
N LEU A 6 21.97 24.81 -19.64
CA LEU A 6 22.67 24.41 -20.86
C LEU A 6 24.16 24.74 -20.78
N VAL A 7 24.52 25.89 -20.20
CA VAL A 7 25.92 26.29 -19.98
C VAL A 7 26.57 25.37 -18.95
N TYR A 8 25.88 25.05 -17.85
CA TYR A 8 26.39 24.14 -16.81
C TYR A 8 26.68 22.73 -17.34
N LYS A 9 25.82 22.21 -18.23
CA LYS A 9 25.94 20.86 -18.82
C LYS A 9 26.77 20.79 -20.09
N GLN A 10 27.31 21.92 -20.56
CA GLN A 10 27.97 22.03 -21.87
C GLN A 10 29.11 21.00 -22.06
N LYS A 11 30.04 20.91 -21.09
CA LYS A 11 31.18 19.98 -21.17
C LYS A 11 30.72 18.52 -21.22
N GLU A 12 29.77 18.17 -20.37
CA GLU A 12 29.21 16.82 -20.26
C GLU A 12 28.49 16.40 -21.54
N GLU A 13 27.72 17.31 -22.15
CA GLU A 13 26.99 17.03 -23.40
C GLU A 13 27.94 16.92 -24.61
N ILE A 14 29.03 17.69 -24.66
CA ILE A 14 30.07 17.53 -25.68
C ILE A 14 30.74 16.16 -25.56
N GLU A 15 31.06 15.71 -24.34
CA GLU A 15 31.66 14.40 -24.10
C GLU A 15 30.70 13.27 -24.53
N LYS A 16 29.41 13.38 -24.21
CA LYS A 16 28.38 12.44 -24.68
C LYS A 16 28.31 12.36 -26.21
N CYS A 17 28.40 13.49 -26.90
CA CYS A 17 28.47 13.50 -28.37
C CYS A 17 29.72 12.77 -28.89
N ASN A 18 30.89 12.96 -28.25
CA ASN A 18 32.12 12.26 -28.64
C ASN A 18 31.99 10.74 -28.46
N LYS A 19 31.51 10.28 -27.30
CA LYS A 19 31.26 8.86 -27.03
C LYS A 19 30.30 8.24 -28.04
N PHE A 20 29.28 9.00 -28.47
CA PHE A 20 28.33 8.52 -29.46
C PHE A 20 28.96 8.39 -30.86
N ILE A 21 29.81 9.35 -31.26
CA ILE A 21 30.56 9.28 -32.52
C ILE A 21 31.54 8.09 -32.51
N GLU A 22 32.27 7.89 -31.42
CA GLU A 22 33.19 6.75 -31.24
C GLU A 22 32.46 5.41 -31.34
N PHE A 23 31.29 5.30 -30.70
CA PHE A 23 30.43 4.12 -30.83
C PHE A 23 30.08 3.83 -32.29
N ILE A 24 29.58 4.83 -33.03
CA ILE A 24 29.19 4.64 -34.44
C ILE A 24 30.40 4.18 -35.27
N ASN A 25 31.54 4.86 -35.14
CA ASN A 25 32.74 4.53 -35.90
C ASN A 25 33.33 3.15 -35.53
N SER A 26 33.17 2.71 -34.28
CA SER A 26 33.70 1.42 -33.83
C SER A 26 32.83 0.22 -34.27
N LYS A 27 31.52 0.40 -34.42
CA LYS A 27 30.56 -0.71 -34.63
C LYS A 27 30.03 -0.82 -36.06
N PHE A 28 30.15 0.21 -36.88
CA PHE A 28 29.73 0.20 -38.29
C PHE A 28 30.95 0.27 -39.21
N LYS A 29 30.98 -0.51 -40.30
CA LYS A 29 32.08 -0.45 -41.28
C LYS A 29 31.84 0.66 -42.30
N TYR A 30 32.89 1.43 -42.59
CA TYR A 30 32.87 2.55 -43.55
C TYR A 30 33.81 2.26 -44.74
N PRO A 31 33.49 2.66 -45.98
CA PRO A 31 32.20 3.15 -46.45
C PRO A 31 31.25 1.97 -46.71
N ILE A 32 29.99 2.14 -46.35
CA ILE A 32 28.93 1.20 -46.69
C ILE A 32 28.71 1.35 -48.21
N LEU A 33 29.23 0.40 -49.01
CA LEU A 33 28.94 0.35 -50.44
C LEU A 33 27.41 0.24 -50.62
N GLY A 34 26.78 1.32 -51.09
CA GLY A 34 25.37 1.39 -51.43
C GLY A 34 24.41 1.33 -50.23
N SER A 35 23.79 2.47 -49.89
CA SER A 35 22.61 2.58 -49.02
C SER A 35 22.77 2.44 -47.49
N SER A 36 23.46 3.40 -46.86
CA SER A 36 22.87 3.95 -45.62
C SER A 36 23.20 5.43 -45.47
N ASN A 37 22.52 6.25 -46.29
CA ASN A 37 22.45 7.71 -46.10
C ASN A 37 22.10 8.05 -44.63
N ASN A 38 21.35 7.16 -43.98
CA ASN A 38 20.84 7.26 -42.62
C ASN A 38 21.92 7.28 -41.51
N LEU A 39 23.01 6.51 -41.63
CA LEU A 39 24.10 6.53 -40.64
C LEU A 39 24.89 7.85 -40.73
N ASN A 40 25.14 8.29 -41.96
CA ASN A 40 25.85 9.55 -42.24
C ASN A 40 25.01 10.75 -41.77
N ASN A 41 23.70 10.72 -42.04
CA ASN A 41 22.76 11.71 -41.53
C ASN A 41 22.81 11.77 -39.99
N LEU A 42 22.84 10.62 -39.31
CA LEU A 42 22.96 10.60 -37.85
C LEU A 42 24.28 11.23 -37.38
N LEU A 43 25.41 10.90 -38.01
CA LEU A 43 26.70 11.49 -37.69
C LEU A 43 26.71 13.01 -37.89
N ILE A 44 26.19 13.49 -39.02
CA ILE A 44 26.07 14.92 -39.32
C ILE A 44 25.29 15.63 -38.20
N LEU A 45 24.14 15.08 -37.81
CA LEU A 45 23.31 15.64 -36.75
C LEU A 45 24.02 15.66 -35.38
N ILE A 46 24.80 14.61 -35.05
CA ILE A 46 25.57 14.58 -33.80
C ILE A 46 26.72 15.61 -33.82
N PHE A 47 27.40 15.77 -34.96
CA PHE A 47 28.41 16.81 -35.13
C PHE A 47 27.82 18.21 -35.04
N GLU A 48 26.65 18.43 -35.64
CA GLU A 48 25.95 19.70 -35.57
C GLU A 48 25.51 20.01 -34.14
N LYS A 49 24.97 19.02 -33.40
CA LYS A 49 24.67 19.15 -31.97
C LYS A 49 25.91 19.55 -31.17
N LYS A 50 27.05 18.90 -31.40
CA LYS A 50 28.34 19.23 -30.76
C LYS A 50 28.78 20.67 -31.08
N ARG A 51 28.60 21.12 -32.33
CA ARG A 51 28.90 22.50 -32.76
C ARG A 51 28.00 23.51 -32.05
N LEU A 52 26.71 23.22 -31.91
CA LEU A 52 25.78 24.08 -31.15
C LEU A 52 26.19 24.19 -29.68
N TYR A 53 26.56 23.09 -29.02
CA TYR A 53 27.07 23.17 -27.65
C TYR A 53 28.35 24.00 -27.54
N LYS A 54 29.27 23.91 -28.49
CA LYS A 54 30.47 24.75 -28.51
C LYS A 54 30.18 26.25 -28.72
N SER A 55 29.06 26.58 -29.35
CA SER A 55 28.66 27.96 -29.66
C SER A 55 27.67 28.57 -28.65
N LEU A 56 27.37 27.87 -27.54
CA LEU A 56 26.43 28.28 -26.49
C LEU A 56 26.75 29.62 -25.80
N ASN A 57 27.91 30.24 -26.05
CA ASN A 57 28.29 31.50 -25.42
C ASN A 57 27.46 32.72 -25.87
N PHE A 58 26.56 32.63 -26.86
CA PHE A 58 26.06 33.84 -27.55
C PHE A 58 24.55 34.01 -27.82
N SER A 59 23.62 33.10 -27.54
CA SER A 59 22.17 33.41 -27.74
C SER A 59 21.13 32.42 -27.16
N CYS A 60 19.92 32.92 -26.88
CA CYS A 60 18.74 32.12 -26.53
C CYS A 60 18.17 31.26 -27.68
N ASP A 61 18.44 31.59 -28.96
CA ASP A 61 17.94 30.81 -30.11
C ASP A 61 18.57 29.41 -30.23
N ILE A 62 19.69 29.18 -29.57
CA ILE A 62 20.39 27.89 -29.57
C ILE A 62 19.56 26.80 -28.87
N SER A 63 18.72 27.15 -27.88
CA SER A 63 17.91 26.15 -27.16
C SER A 63 16.87 25.49 -28.06
N LYS A 64 16.16 26.28 -28.87
CA LYS A 64 15.17 25.77 -29.85
C LYS A 64 15.86 24.91 -30.92
N LYS A 65 16.98 25.39 -31.47
CA LYS A 65 17.78 24.62 -32.44
C LYS A 65 18.28 23.29 -31.86
N LEU A 66 18.68 23.27 -30.59
CA LEU A 66 19.06 22.03 -29.91
C LEU A 66 17.88 21.08 -29.73
N GLU A 67 16.67 21.57 -29.43
CA GLU A 67 15.45 20.76 -29.39
C GLU A 67 15.14 20.15 -30.77
N ASP A 68 15.21 20.93 -31.84
CA ASP A 68 15.00 20.47 -33.21
C ASP A 68 16.02 19.39 -33.63
N ILE A 69 17.32 19.62 -33.37
CA ILE A 69 18.36 18.63 -33.68
C ILE A 69 18.17 17.36 -32.85
N ASN A 70 17.78 17.46 -31.58
CA ASN A 70 17.48 16.27 -30.77
C ASN A 70 16.32 15.47 -31.36
N GLU A 71 15.30 16.12 -31.90
CA GLU A 71 14.20 15.45 -32.58
C GLU A 71 14.64 14.77 -33.89
N GLN A 72 15.48 15.44 -34.69
CA GLN A 72 16.02 14.87 -35.92
C GLN A 72 16.92 13.65 -35.61
N ILE A 73 17.80 13.74 -34.61
CA ILE A 73 18.62 12.62 -34.14
C ILE A 73 17.73 11.45 -33.74
N PHE A 74 16.66 11.69 -32.99
CA PHE A 74 15.73 10.66 -32.57
C PHE A 74 15.06 9.96 -33.78
N LYS A 75 14.52 10.73 -34.74
CA LYS A 75 13.91 10.17 -35.95
C LYS A 75 14.92 9.30 -36.71
N GLN A 76 16.16 9.76 -36.82
CA GLN A 76 17.22 9.03 -37.51
C GLN A 76 17.62 7.74 -36.78
N ILE A 77 17.63 7.75 -35.44
CA ILE A 77 17.86 6.54 -34.62
C ILE A 77 16.74 5.52 -34.85
N ILE A 78 15.47 5.93 -34.96
CA ILE A 78 14.37 4.99 -35.26
C ILE A 78 14.57 4.35 -36.63
N ILE A 79 14.87 5.14 -37.66
CA ILE A 79 15.11 4.64 -39.02
C ILE A 79 16.24 3.61 -39.01
N LEU A 80 17.38 3.95 -38.39
CA LEU A 80 18.52 3.03 -38.27
C LEU A 80 18.19 1.76 -37.50
N ARG A 81 17.39 1.83 -36.42
CA ARG A 81 16.96 0.64 -35.68
C ARG A 81 16.06 -0.26 -36.51
N THR A 82 15.18 0.31 -37.33
CA THR A 82 14.34 -0.45 -38.27
C THR A 82 15.19 -1.12 -39.34
N GLU A 83 16.20 -0.43 -39.89
CA GLU A 83 17.16 -1.03 -40.82
C GLU A 83 17.92 -2.21 -40.19
N ILE A 84 18.44 -2.03 -38.97
CA ILE A 84 19.13 -3.10 -38.24
C ILE A 84 18.19 -4.29 -38.02
N LEU A 85 16.93 -4.06 -37.64
CA LEU A 85 15.95 -5.15 -37.48
C LEU A 85 15.68 -5.87 -38.80
N ASN A 86 15.51 -5.14 -39.90
CA ASN A 86 15.30 -5.73 -41.21
C ASN A 86 16.52 -6.57 -41.65
N ASP A 87 17.74 -6.09 -41.38
CA ASP A 87 18.97 -6.86 -41.63
C ASP A 87 18.99 -8.18 -40.84
N LEU A 88 18.52 -8.16 -39.58
CA LEU A 88 18.46 -9.35 -38.73
C LEU A 88 17.35 -10.32 -39.18
N HIS A 89 16.22 -9.81 -39.66
CA HIS A 89 15.02 -10.58 -40.06
C HIS A 89 14.96 -10.97 -41.53
N SER A 90 15.87 -10.49 -42.39
CA SER A 90 15.90 -10.84 -43.82
C SER A 90 15.89 -12.35 -44.06
N ASN A 91 14.87 -12.88 -44.74
CA ASN A 91 14.72 -14.30 -45.05
C ASN A 91 15.55 -14.68 -46.28
N ASN A 92 16.87 -14.52 -46.22
CA ASN A 92 17.74 -15.13 -47.22
C ASN A 92 17.92 -16.61 -46.86
N ASN A 93 17.66 -17.51 -47.81
CA ASN A 93 17.64 -18.96 -47.60
C ASN A 93 19.04 -19.57 -47.33
N ASN A 94 20.12 -18.79 -47.45
CA ASN A 94 21.49 -19.27 -47.28
C ASN A 94 22.18 -18.58 -46.08
N GLU A 95 22.53 -19.34 -45.04
CA GLU A 95 23.14 -18.82 -43.81
C GLU A 95 24.51 -18.18 -44.05
N GLU A 96 25.30 -18.71 -44.97
CA GLU A 96 26.63 -18.17 -45.30
C GLU A 96 26.57 -16.78 -45.94
N GLU A 97 25.61 -16.55 -46.84
CA GLU A 97 25.40 -15.24 -47.46
C GLU A 97 24.95 -14.21 -46.42
N LYS A 98 24.07 -14.63 -45.49
CA LYS A 98 23.63 -13.77 -44.39
C LYS A 98 24.77 -13.42 -43.45
N LEU A 99 25.65 -14.37 -43.15
CA LEU A 99 26.85 -14.14 -42.35
C LEU A 99 27.80 -13.13 -43.03
N LYS A 100 28.04 -13.30 -44.35
CA LYS A 100 28.88 -12.39 -45.15
C LYS A 100 28.28 -10.98 -45.20
N PHE A 101 26.97 -10.86 -45.42
CA PHE A 101 26.26 -9.58 -45.44
C PHE A 101 26.33 -8.85 -44.09
N LEU A 102 26.04 -9.53 -42.98
CA LEU A 102 26.11 -8.90 -41.65
C LEU A 102 27.56 -8.49 -41.30
N LYS A 103 28.55 -9.31 -41.64
CA LYS A 103 29.97 -8.97 -41.43
C LYS A 103 30.49 -7.87 -42.37
N SER A 104 29.83 -7.61 -43.50
CA SER A 104 30.21 -6.50 -44.39
C SER A 104 29.71 -5.15 -43.87
N LYS A 105 28.53 -5.12 -43.25
CA LYS A 105 27.89 -3.90 -42.71
C LYS A 105 28.35 -3.55 -41.28
N TYR A 106 28.51 -4.55 -40.43
CA TYR A 106 28.82 -4.37 -39.01
C TYR A 106 30.26 -4.78 -38.66
N ASN A 107 30.89 -4.04 -37.75
CA ASN A 107 32.21 -4.37 -37.24
C ASN A 107 32.09 -5.33 -36.04
N VAL A 108 32.02 -6.62 -36.36
CA VAL A 108 31.82 -7.72 -35.40
C VAL A 108 32.96 -8.72 -35.52
N ASP A 109 33.19 -9.52 -34.48
CA ASP A 109 34.27 -10.51 -34.44
C ASP A 109 34.20 -11.47 -35.66
N LYS A 110 35.32 -11.55 -36.37
CA LYS A 110 35.47 -12.39 -37.57
C LYS A 110 35.33 -13.87 -37.23
N ASN A 111 35.63 -14.27 -35.99
CA ASN A 111 35.61 -15.65 -35.50
C ASN A 111 34.21 -16.21 -35.28
N ILE A 112 33.16 -15.38 -35.29
CA ILE A 112 31.78 -15.86 -35.13
C ILE A 112 31.33 -16.55 -36.43
N VAL A 113 31.12 -17.86 -36.38
CA VAL A 113 30.68 -18.68 -37.53
C VAL A 113 29.16 -18.84 -37.57
N GLU A 114 28.49 -18.84 -36.42
CA GLU A 114 27.03 -19.02 -36.31
C GLU A 114 26.27 -17.70 -36.50
N VAL A 115 25.28 -17.69 -37.39
CA VAL A 115 24.42 -16.54 -37.68
C VAL A 115 23.63 -16.11 -36.44
N GLU A 116 23.13 -17.05 -35.64
CA GLU A 116 22.38 -16.72 -34.42
C GLU A 116 23.21 -16.00 -33.37
N LYS A 117 24.46 -16.46 -33.13
CA LYS A 117 25.41 -15.77 -32.24
C LYS A 117 25.74 -14.37 -32.76
N LEU A 118 25.90 -14.21 -34.08
CA LEU A 118 26.13 -12.91 -34.70
C LEU A 118 24.93 -11.97 -34.54
N LYS A 119 23.70 -12.45 -34.80
CA LYS A 119 22.46 -11.70 -34.59
C LYS A 119 22.33 -11.24 -33.13
N LYS A 120 22.62 -12.12 -32.18
CA LYS A 120 22.60 -11.78 -30.74
C LYS A 120 23.63 -10.70 -30.39
N THR A 121 24.82 -10.78 -30.96
CA THR A 121 25.88 -9.78 -30.75
C THR A 121 25.48 -8.42 -31.31
N ILE A 122 24.97 -8.36 -32.55
CA ILE A 122 24.48 -7.12 -33.17
C ILE A 122 23.32 -6.54 -32.35
N LYS A 123 22.39 -7.40 -31.88
CA LYS A 123 21.27 -6.97 -31.06
C LYS A 123 21.72 -6.37 -29.73
N ASN A 124 22.71 -6.97 -29.07
CA ASN A 124 23.19 -6.52 -27.76
C ASN A 124 24.09 -5.28 -27.87
N ASP A 125 25.07 -5.29 -28.78
CA ASP A 125 26.11 -4.27 -28.86
C ASP A 125 25.66 -3.02 -29.61
N ILE A 126 24.82 -3.19 -30.64
CA ILE A 126 24.48 -2.13 -31.60
C ILE A 126 23.04 -1.68 -31.38
N PHE A 127 22.07 -2.59 -31.50
CA PHE A 127 20.65 -2.24 -31.39
C PHE A 127 20.26 -1.78 -29.97
N ASN A 128 20.82 -2.42 -28.94
CA ASN A 128 20.56 -2.12 -27.52
C ASN A 128 21.55 -1.14 -26.90
N ASN A 129 22.33 -0.41 -27.72
CA ASN A 129 23.32 0.53 -27.23
C ASN A 129 22.70 1.64 -26.36
N GLU A 130 23.42 2.03 -25.30
CA GLU A 130 22.97 3.04 -24.33
C GLU A 130 22.67 4.40 -24.98
N ASN A 131 23.46 4.79 -26.00
CA ASN A 131 23.24 6.05 -26.71
C ASN A 131 21.88 6.07 -27.41
N PHE A 132 21.51 4.99 -28.10
CA PHE A 132 20.19 4.86 -28.73
C PHE A 132 19.06 4.84 -27.70
N LYS A 133 19.22 4.04 -26.63
CA LYS A 133 18.24 3.93 -25.54
C LYS A 133 17.97 5.30 -24.90
N LYS A 134 18.98 6.13 -24.72
CA LYS A 134 18.86 7.46 -24.09
C LYS A 134 17.98 8.43 -24.87
N TYR A 135 18.15 8.54 -26.18
CA TYR A 135 17.32 9.43 -27.01
C TYR A 135 15.86 8.95 -27.08
N ILE A 136 15.67 7.63 -27.19
CA ILE A 136 14.33 7.02 -27.23
C ILE A 136 13.60 7.24 -25.91
N TYR A 137 14.26 6.98 -24.79
CA TYR A 137 13.70 7.21 -23.47
C TYR A 137 13.33 8.68 -23.25
N LYS A 138 14.19 9.63 -23.66
CA LYS A 138 13.90 11.07 -23.56
C LYS A 138 12.62 11.42 -24.33
N LYS A 139 12.48 10.98 -25.58
CA LYS A 139 11.27 11.25 -26.37
C LYS A 139 10.02 10.59 -25.79
N SER A 140 10.12 9.34 -25.32
CA SER A 140 9.01 8.65 -24.64
C SER A 140 8.57 9.41 -23.39
N SER A 141 9.51 9.87 -22.56
CA SER A 141 9.22 10.69 -21.38
C SER A 141 8.50 11.99 -21.73
N ASP A 142 8.93 12.69 -22.79
CA ASP A 142 8.31 13.93 -23.24
C ASP A 142 6.88 13.69 -23.75
N ILE A 143 6.64 12.60 -24.49
CA ILE A 143 5.30 12.19 -24.93
C ILE A 143 4.39 11.85 -23.74
N LYS A 144 4.92 11.17 -22.72
CA LYS A 144 4.16 10.86 -21.50
C LYS A 144 3.79 12.12 -20.72
N LYS A 145 4.69 13.11 -20.62
CA LYS A 145 4.39 14.42 -20.05
C LYS A 145 3.31 15.15 -20.85
N GLU A 146 3.44 15.20 -22.18
CA GLU A 146 2.43 15.82 -23.05
C GLU A 146 1.07 15.12 -22.89
N THR A 147 1.07 13.79 -22.83
CA THR A 147 -0.13 12.98 -22.59
C THR A 147 -0.80 13.34 -21.27
N PHE A 148 -0.02 13.44 -20.19
CA PHE A 148 -0.52 13.86 -18.89
C PHE A 148 -1.09 15.28 -18.91
N LEU A 149 -0.42 16.22 -19.57
CA LEU A 149 -0.90 17.60 -19.73
C LEU A 149 -2.20 17.65 -20.53
N LEU A 150 -2.35 16.83 -21.56
CA LEU A 150 -3.58 16.72 -22.34
C LEU A 150 -4.73 16.20 -21.48
N LEU A 151 -4.51 15.19 -20.65
CA LEU A 151 -5.50 14.69 -19.69
C LEU A 151 -5.91 15.78 -18.69
N CYS A 152 -4.93 16.51 -18.14
CA CYS A 152 -5.20 17.63 -17.23
C CYS A 152 -6.00 18.74 -17.91
N ASN A 153 -5.63 19.10 -19.14
CA ASN A 153 -6.34 20.11 -19.93
C ASN A 153 -7.76 19.65 -20.28
N LEU A 154 -7.97 18.37 -20.59
CA LEU A 154 -9.30 17.82 -20.86
C LEU A 154 -10.20 17.94 -19.61
N ILE A 155 -9.68 17.62 -18.42
CA ILE A 155 -10.41 17.77 -17.14
C ILE A 155 -10.69 19.25 -16.85
N ARG A 156 -9.69 20.12 -17.06
CA ARG A 156 -9.80 21.56 -16.78
C ARG A 156 -10.77 22.27 -17.71
N ASN A 157 -10.79 21.89 -18.99
CA ASN A 157 -11.67 22.48 -19.99
C ASN A 157 -13.12 22.00 -19.82
N ASN A 158 -13.33 20.78 -19.33
CA ASN A 158 -14.66 20.19 -19.12
C ASN A 158 -15.11 20.24 -17.64
N LYS A 159 -15.10 21.44 -17.05
CA LYS A 159 -15.43 21.64 -15.61
C LYS A 159 -16.77 21.07 -15.18
N TRP A 160 -17.79 21.18 -16.04
CA TRP A 160 -19.12 20.64 -15.75
C TRP A 160 -19.10 19.11 -15.65
N PHE A 161 -18.45 18.44 -16.60
CA PHE A 161 -18.31 16.99 -16.60
C PHE A 161 -17.49 16.52 -15.40
N SER A 162 -16.37 17.19 -15.08
CA SER A 162 -15.55 16.81 -13.92
C SER A 162 -16.28 17.00 -12.59
N THR A 163 -17.08 18.07 -12.46
CA THR A 163 -17.93 18.31 -11.28
C THR A 163 -19.00 17.22 -11.15
N PHE A 164 -19.68 16.88 -12.25
CA PHE A 164 -20.66 15.80 -12.26
C PHE A 164 -20.04 14.45 -11.86
N MET A 165 -18.91 14.08 -12.47
CA MET A 165 -18.19 12.85 -12.16
C MET A 165 -17.72 12.80 -10.70
N PHE A 166 -17.27 13.93 -10.16
CA PHE A 166 -16.87 14.04 -8.76
C PHE A 166 -18.03 13.72 -7.81
N PHE A 167 -19.22 14.30 -8.01
CA PHE A 167 -20.38 14.00 -7.16
C PHE A 167 -20.94 12.60 -7.40
N ALA A 168 -21.00 12.14 -8.66
CA ALA A 168 -21.45 10.79 -9.00
C ALA A 168 -20.57 9.73 -8.33
N PHE A 169 -19.26 9.92 -8.32
CA PHE A 169 -18.33 9.05 -7.62
C PHE A 169 -18.57 9.03 -6.11
N GLY A 170 -18.86 10.18 -5.51
CA GLY A 170 -19.18 10.31 -4.08
C GLY A 170 -20.44 9.55 -3.69
N ILE A 171 -21.47 9.60 -4.54
CA ILE A 171 -22.70 8.80 -4.38
C ILE A 171 -22.37 7.31 -4.40
N ILE A 172 -21.58 6.86 -5.37
CA ILE A 172 -21.21 5.45 -5.51
C ILE A 172 -20.48 4.97 -4.24
N ILE A 173 -19.52 5.75 -3.74
CA ILE A 173 -18.80 5.43 -2.50
C ILE A 173 -19.75 5.38 -1.30
N PHE A 174 -20.64 6.35 -1.18
CA PHE A 174 -21.61 6.41 -0.09
C PHE A 174 -22.55 5.20 -0.08
N LEU A 175 -23.07 4.82 -1.25
CA LEU A 175 -23.87 3.62 -1.40
C LEU A 175 -23.06 2.36 -1.07
N ALA A 176 -21.82 2.26 -1.56
CA ALA A 176 -20.94 1.15 -1.24
C ALA A 176 -20.72 1.03 0.28
N PHE A 177 -20.48 2.14 0.98
CA PHE A 177 -20.37 2.13 2.44
C PHE A 177 -21.64 1.62 3.10
N CYS A 178 -22.81 2.10 2.65
CA CYS A 178 -24.09 1.69 3.20
C CYS A 178 -24.35 0.18 3.03
N PHE A 179 -24.04 -0.37 1.85
CA PHE A 179 -24.29 -1.77 1.53
C PHE A 179 -23.28 -2.74 2.14
N PHE A 180 -21.99 -2.38 2.14
CA PHE A 180 -20.92 -3.28 2.62
C PHE A 180 -20.68 -3.18 4.13
N TYR A 181 -20.92 -2.03 4.76
CA TYR A 181 -20.53 -1.77 6.15
C TYR A 181 -21.68 -1.27 7.06
N ASN A 182 -22.70 -0.60 6.53
CA ASN A 182 -23.86 -0.15 7.32
C ASN A 182 -25.06 -1.13 7.26
N ASP A 183 -24.80 -2.43 7.27
CA ASP A 183 -25.81 -3.51 7.24
C ASP A 183 -26.93 -3.32 6.18
N LYS A 184 -26.60 -2.77 5.00
CA LYS A 184 -27.53 -2.59 3.87
C LYS A 184 -28.68 -1.60 4.11
N ILE A 185 -28.51 -0.65 5.04
CA ILE A 185 -29.51 0.40 5.31
C ILE A 185 -28.93 1.77 4.93
N VAL A 186 -29.67 2.52 4.12
CA VAL A 186 -29.34 3.91 3.77
C VAL A 186 -29.90 4.84 4.87
N PRO A 187 -29.07 5.66 5.52
CA PRO A 187 -29.54 6.57 6.56
C PRO A 187 -30.43 7.68 5.99
N ALA A 188 -31.39 8.15 6.78
CA ALA A 188 -32.24 9.30 6.44
C ALA A 188 -31.46 10.60 6.64
N ILE A 189 -30.71 11.02 5.62
CA ILE A 189 -29.83 12.19 5.60
C ILE A 189 -30.49 13.40 4.93
N SER A 190 -30.18 14.59 5.44
CA SER A 190 -30.59 15.84 4.78
C SER A 190 -29.81 16.06 3.49
N GLN A 191 -30.32 16.90 2.59
CA GLN A 191 -29.60 17.25 1.35
C GLN A 191 -28.23 17.87 1.64
N SER A 192 -28.15 18.76 2.65
CA SER A 192 -26.89 19.40 3.04
C SER A 192 -25.84 18.41 3.53
N GLU A 193 -26.27 17.44 4.34
CA GLU A 193 -25.41 16.39 4.89
C GLU A 193 -24.97 15.40 3.81
N LEU A 194 -25.88 15.03 2.90
CA LEU A 194 -25.56 14.19 1.76
C LEU A 194 -24.49 14.85 0.88
N MET A 195 -24.64 16.14 0.55
CA MET A 195 -23.64 16.88 -0.22
C MET A 195 -22.29 16.93 0.49
N TYR A 196 -22.28 17.11 1.81
CA TYR A 196 -21.06 17.07 2.62
C TYR A 196 -20.37 15.70 2.58
N VAL A 197 -21.13 14.61 2.80
CA VAL A 197 -20.63 13.24 2.76
C VAL A 197 -20.09 12.87 1.37
N MET A 198 -20.81 13.23 0.30
CA MET A 198 -20.37 13.02 -1.08
C MET A 198 -19.05 13.74 -1.34
N THR A 199 -18.95 15.01 -0.94
CA THR A 199 -17.75 15.83 -1.16
C THR A 199 -16.56 15.23 -0.43
N MET A 200 -16.69 14.94 0.86
CA MET A 200 -15.62 14.35 1.65
C MET A 200 -15.18 12.98 1.12
N SER A 201 -16.15 12.12 0.76
CA SER A 201 -15.88 10.79 0.20
C SER A 201 -15.09 10.91 -1.10
N SER A 202 -15.59 11.68 -2.07
CA SER A 202 -14.90 11.87 -3.34
C SER A 202 -13.51 12.45 -3.16
N THR A 203 -13.35 13.47 -2.33
CA THR A 203 -12.04 14.09 -2.08
C THR A 203 -11.04 13.08 -1.53
N ILE A 204 -11.38 12.34 -0.48
CA ILE A 204 -10.46 11.39 0.16
C ILE A 204 -10.08 10.27 -0.82
N PHE A 205 -11.07 9.67 -1.49
CA PHE A 205 -10.85 8.51 -2.36
C PHE A 205 -10.28 8.86 -3.74
N ILE A 206 -10.29 10.13 -4.16
CA ILE A 206 -9.54 10.61 -5.33
C ILE A 206 -8.12 11.02 -4.94
N LEU A 207 -7.93 11.64 -3.78
CA LEU A 207 -6.61 12.11 -3.31
C LEU A 207 -5.66 10.92 -3.08
N LEU A 208 -6.16 9.82 -2.54
CA LEU A 208 -5.36 8.66 -2.20
C LEU A 208 -4.67 8.02 -3.43
N PRO A 209 -5.37 7.78 -4.56
CA PRO A 209 -4.75 7.45 -5.84
C PRO A 209 -3.66 8.39 -6.32
N ILE A 210 -3.87 9.70 -6.18
CA ILE A 210 -2.91 10.72 -6.61
C ILE A 210 -1.63 10.63 -5.77
N LEU A 211 -1.76 10.46 -4.45
CA LEU A 211 -0.63 10.28 -3.54
C LEU A 211 0.17 9.01 -3.89
N PHE A 212 -0.51 7.92 -4.22
CA PHE A 212 0.15 6.71 -4.68
C PHE A 212 0.92 6.91 -5.98
N ILE A 213 0.34 7.58 -6.98
CA ILE A 213 1.03 7.87 -8.24
C ILE A 213 2.24 8.78 -8.01
N LEU A 214 2.14 9.79 -7.13
CA LEU A 214 3.27 10.64 -6.76
C LEU A 214 4.42 9.83 -6.14
N ALA A 215 4.11 8.88 -5.26
CA ALA A 215 5.10 7.98 -4.69
C ALA A 215 5.76 7.12 -5.78
N VAL A 216 4.97 6.51 -6.68
CA VAL A 216 5.51 5.70 -7.79
C VAL A 216 6.37 6.55 -8.74
N PHE A 217 5.95 7.77 -9.03
CA PHE A 217 6.72 8.71 -9.85
C PHE A 217 8.07 9.05 -9.21
N ALA A 218 8.10 9.32 -7.90
CA ALA A 218 9.35 9.54 -7.17
C ALA A 218 10.27 8.32 -7.23
N PHE A 219 9.72 7.10 -7.09
CA PHE A 219 10.48 5.85 -7.27
C PHE A 219 11.04 5.68 -8.68
N ALA A 220 10.23 5.95 -9.71
CA ALA A 220 10.67 5.89 -11.09
C ALA A 220 11.74 6.94 -11.40
N TYR A 221 11.62 8.14 -10.82
CA TYR A 221 12.64 9.19 -10.93
C TYR A 221 13.97 8.73 -10.33
N LEU A 222 13.96 8.19 -9.11
CA LEU A 222 15.15 7.64 -8.46
C LEU A 222 15.80 6.52 -9.28
N PHE A 223 15.00 5.60 -9.80
CA PHE A 223 15.48 4.52 -10.67
C PHE A 223 16.21 5.07 -11.90
N ASN A 224 15.61 6.04 -12.59
CA ASN A 224 16.18 6.62 -13.80
C ASN A 224 17.41 7.47 -13.51
N TYR A 225 17.44 8.17 -12.37
CA TYR A 225 18.62 8.92 -11.92
C TYR A 225 19.83 8.01 -11.71
N ASP A 226 19.66 6.94 -10.92
CA ASP A 226 20.75 5.97 -10.67
C ASP A 226 21.18 5.23 -11.94
N LYS A 227 20.23 4.96 -12.86
CA LYS A 227 20.53 4.38 -14.16
C LYS A 227 21.43 5.28 -15.01
N GLN A 228 21.16 6.58 -15.02
CA GLN A 228 21.91 7.55 -15.83
C GLN A 228 23.33 7.79 -15.29
N ASN A 229 23.51 7.68 -13.97
CA ASN A 229 24.80 7.88 -13.32
C ASN A 229 25.64 6.59 -13.22
N GLU A 230 25.17 5.48 -13.82
CA GLU A 230 25.82 4.16 -13.72
C GLU A 230 25.98 3.63 -12.28
N ASN A 231 25.21 4.15 -11.33
CA ASN A 231 25.26 3.80 -9.89
C ASN A 231 24.91 2.34 -9.59
N PHE A 232 24.41 1.60 -10.58
CA PHE A 232 24.18 0.15 -10.49
C PHE A 232 25.46 -0.69 -10.63
N LYS A 233 26.58 -0.08 -11.03
CA LYS A 233 27.88 -0.74 -11.20
C LYS A 233 28.78 -0.55 -9.97
N ASN A 234 28.52 -1.21 -8.84
CA ASN A 234 29.56 -1.78 -7.96
C ASN A 234 29.03 -2.48 -6.70
N ASN A 235 29.89 -3.37 -6.18
CA ASN A 235 29.87 -4.11 -4.91
C ASN A 235 28.75 -5.13 -4.63
N ARG A 236 29.13 -6.26 -4.00
CA ARG A 236 28.22 -7.40 -3.69
C ARG A 236 27.25 -7.07 -2.55
N PHE A 237 27.62 -6.25 -1.57
CA PHE A 237 26.85 -6.05 -0.34
C PHE A 237 26.57 -4.57 0.03
N MET A 238 27.08 -3.62 -0.77
CA MET A 238 26.79 -2.20 -0.65
C MET A 238 26.54 -1.63 -2.04
N SER A 239 25.36 -1.09 -2.26
CA SER A 239 25.06 -0.31 -3.47
C SER A 239 25.21 1.17 -3.17
N GLU A 240 25.90 1.90 -4.04
CA GLU A 240 25.88 3.36 -4.06
C GLU A 240 24.54 3.92 -4.58
N SER A 241 23.77 3.08 -5.28
CA SER A 241 22.41 3.40 -5.72
C SER A 241 21.46 3.65 -4.55
N LEU A 242 20.90 4.86 -4.52
CA LEU A 242 19.83 5.25 -3.61
C LEU A 242 18.57 4.44 -3.86
N PHE A 243 18.22 4.17 -5.12
CA PHE A 243 17.08 3.34 -5.49
C PHE A 243 17.17 1.94 -4.86
N ILE A 244 18.34 1.28 -4.96
CA ILE A 244 18.54 -0.04 -4.36
C ILE A 244 18.40 0.04 -2.85
N ASN A 245 19.08 0.98 -2.20
CA ASN A 245 19.02 1.10 -0.75
C ASN A 245 17.58 1.37 -0.25
N VAL A 246 16.84 2.27 -0.89
CA VAL A 246 15.45 2.58 -0.50
C VAL A 246 14.52 1.38 -0.73
N THR A 247 14.62 0.73 -1.88
CA THR A 247 13.78 -0.46 -2.19
C THR A 247 14.08 -1.62 -1.25
N SER A 248 15.35 -1.92 -1.01
CA SER A 248 15.80 -2.92 -0.05
C SER A 248 15.33 -2.61 1.37
N PHE A 249 15.37 -1.35 1.79
CA PHE A 249 14.87 -0.95 3.10
C PHE A 249 13.37 -1.23 3.26
N ILE A 250 12.56 -0.86 2.26
CA ILE A 250 11.12 -1.14 2.28
C ILE A 250 10.85 -2.64 2.33
N ILE A 251 11.52 -3.43 1.47
CA ILE A 251 11.38 -4.89 1.46
C ILE A 251 11.75 -5.47 2.83
N SER A 252 12.81 -4.97 3.46
CA SER A 252 13.24 -5.44 4.78
C SER A 252 12.22 -5.16 5.89
N ILE A 253 11.53 -4.02 5.84
CA ILE A 253 10.44 -3.70 6.77
C ILE A 253 9.27 -4.68 6.60
N PHE A 254 8.86 -4.95 5.36
CA PHE A 254 7.75 -5.88 5.12
C PHE A 254 8.09 -7.32 5.53
N ILE A 255 9.31 -7.78 5.22
CA ILE A 255 9.77 -9.12 5.63
C ILE A 255 9.85 -9.22 7.16
N THR A 256 10.41 -8.22 7.83
CA THR A 256 10.48 -8.21 9.31
C THR A 256 9.09 -8.21 9.94
N LEU A 257 8.15 -7.41 9.44
CA LEU A 257 6.76 -7.41 9.89
C LEU A 257 6.08 -8.77 9.67
N ALA A 258 6.27 -9.39 8.51
CA ALA A 258 5.72 -10.72 8.21
C ALA A 258 6.28 -11.80 9.16
N ILE A 259 7.59 -11.76 9.44
CA ILE A 259 8.25 -12.63 10.41
C ILE A 259 7.66 -12.42 11.81
N ILE A 260 7.53 -11.17 12.27
CA ILE A 260 6.97 -10.86 13.58
C ILE A 260 5.55 -11.42 13.71
N ILE A 261 4.69 -11.21 12.72
CA ILE A 261 3.30 -11.69 12.74
C ILE A 261 3.23 -13.23 12.64
N PHE A 262 4.16 -13.85 11.91
CA PHE A 262 4.27 -15.30 11.85
C PHE A 262 4.65 -15.91 13.21
N PHE A 263 5.60 -15.29 13.91
CA PHE A 263 6.04 -15.76 15.23
C PHE A 263 5.17 -15.26 16.39
N SER A 264 4.34 -14.24 16.19
CA SER A 264 3.42 -13.66 17.20
C SER A 264 2.64 -14.72 17.98
N ASP A 265 2.01 -15.68 17.30
CA ASP A 265 1.22 -16.74 17.94
C ASP A 265 2.06 -17.67 18.82
N ARG A 266 3.39 -17.70 18.64
CA ARG A 266 4.34 -18.49 19.44
C ARG A 266 5.06 -17.66 20.52
N ILE A 267 4.96 -16.32 20.46
CA ILE A 267 5.73 -15.39 21.29
C ILE A 267 5.00 -14.99 22.59
N ASP A 268 3.69 -15.25 22.70
CA ASP A 268 2.84 -14.87 23.84
C ASP A 268 3.29 -15.43 25.21
N VAL A 269 4.24 -16.38 25.23
CA VAL A 269 4.70 -17.04 26.47
C VAL A 269 6.02 -16.46 27.03
N ARG A 270 6.78 -15.60 26.32
CA ARG A 270 8.18 -15.29 26.74
C ARG A 270 8.61 -13.83 26.86
N PHE A 271 7.83 -12.84 26.42
CA PHE A 271 8.17 -11.43 26.68
C PHE A 271 7.58 -10.93 27.99
N ASN A 272 8.18 -11.37 29.09
CA ASN A 272 8.00 -10.70 30.39
C ASN A 272 8.57 -9.28 30.32
N ASN A 273 7.97 -8.33 31.04
CA ASN A 273 8.18 -6.87 30.89
C ASN A 273 9.62 -6.34 31.04
N ASN A 274 10.59 -7.18 31.43
CA ASN A 274 12.01 -6.82 31.54
C ASN A 274 12.81 -7.07 30.23
N TYR A 275 12.21 -7.68 29.19
CA TYR A 275 12.90 -8.02 27.94
C TYR A 275 12.54 -7.14 26.73
N HIS A 276 11.76 -6.07 26.93
CA HIS A 276 11.34 -5.19 25.82
C HIS A 276 12.51 -4.57 25.06
N MET A 277 13.54 -4.10 25.77
CA MET A 277 14.73 -3.50 25.13
C MET A 277 15.56 -4.54 24.37
N ALA A 278 15.70 -5.76 24.91
CA ALA A 278 16.38 -6.86 24.23
C ALA A 278 15.60 -7.32 22.98
N GLY A 279 14.26 -7.38 23.06
CA GLY A 279 13.39 -7.70 21.92
C GLY A 279 13.50 -6.67 20.81
N ILE A 280 13.46 -5.37 21.15
CA ILE A 280 13.65 -4.27 20.19
C ILE A 280 15.04 -4.37 19.53
N ALA A 281 16.10 -4.62 20.31
CA ALA A 281 17.45 -4.79 19.78
C ALA A 281 17.57 -5.98 18.82
N ILE A 282 16.93 -7.12 19.14
CA ILE A 282 16.87 -8.31 18.28
C ILE A 282 16.13 -8.00 16.98
N ILE A 283 14.99 -7.31 17.06
CA ILE A 283 14.22 -6.90 15.86
C ILE A 283 15.06 -5.97 14.97
N LEU A 284 15.78 -5.00 15.56
CA LEU A 284 16.68 -4.11 14.82
C LEU A 284 17.85 -4.86 14.17
N LEU A 285 18.43 -5.85 14.86
CA LEU A 285 19.46 -6.72 14.29
C LEU A 285 18.93 -7.53 13.11
N PHE A 286 17.74 -8.14 13.24
CA PHE A 286 17.08 -8.84 12.15
C PHE A 286 16.81 -7.91 10.97
N LEU A 287 16.32 -6.69 11.22
CA LEU A 287 16.09 -5.69 10.19
C LEU A 287 17.38 -5.36 9.44
N CYS A 288 18.50 -5.18 10.13
CA CYS A 288 19.80 -4.91 9.50
C CYS A 288 20.29 -6.09 8.63
N ILE A 289 20.14 -7.33 9.10
CA ILE A 289 20.55 -8.54 8.36
C ILE A 289 19.68 -8.70 7.11
N ILE A 290 18.36 -8.61 7.27
CA ILE A 290 17.39 -8.72 6.17
C ILE A 290 17.60 -7.58 5.17
N PHE A 291 17.89 -6.37 5.64
CA PHE A 291 18.23 -5.24 4.79
C PHE A 291 19.45 -5.56 3.91
N ARG A 292 20.58 -6.00 4.48
CA ARG A 292 21.77 -6.35 3.69
C ARG A 292 21.52 -7.48 2.70
N PHE A 293 20.74 -8.48 3.10
CA PHE A 293 20.33 -9.55 2.19
C PHE A 293 19.47 -9.02 1.04
N SER A 294 18.52 -8.13 1.33
CA SER A 294 17.66 -7.52 0.31
C SER A 294 18.44 -6.62 -0.65
N VAL A 295 19.48 -5.91 -0.20
CA VAL A 295 20.41 -5.16 -1.07
C VAL A 295 21.10 -6.09 -2.06
N PHE A 296 21.64 -7.22 -1.58
CA PHE A 296 22.26 -8.23 -2.44
C PHE A 296 21.28 -8.78 -3.49
N CYS A 297 20.04 -9.10 -3.07
CA CYS A 297 19.00 -9.57 -3.99
C CYS A 297 18.69 -8.54 -5.08
N VAL A 298 18.33 -7.31 -4.69
CA VAL A 298 17.94 -6.23 -5.63
C VAL A 298 19.09 -5.94 -6.62
N LEU A 299 20.35 -5.89 -6.15
CA LEU A 299 21.53 -5.71 -7.01
C LEU A 299 21.66 -6.80 -8.07
N LYS A 300 21.59 -8.08 -7.66
CA LYS A 300 21.75 -9.22 -8.57
C LYS A 300 20.68 -9.24 -9.65
N ILE A 301 19.48 -8.82 -9.28
CA ILE A 301 18.31 -8.75 -10.15
C ILE A 301 18.46 -7.66 -11.21
N ILE A 302 18.86 -6.45 -10.82
CA ILE A 302 19.04 -5.32 -11.74
C ILE A 302 20.14 -5.65 -12.77
N LYS A 303 21.23 -6.27 -12.32
CA LYS A 303 22.34 -6.66 -13.19
C LYS A 303 22.00 -7.72 -14.23
N ASN A 304 21.04 -8.59 -13.95
CA ASN A 304 20.71 -9.69 -14.85
C ASN A 304 19.76 -9.29 -15.99
N GLU A 305 19.38 -8.00 -16.10
CA GLU A 305 18.31 -7.49 -16.98
C GLU A 305 16.95 -8.22 -16.81
N MET A 306 16.81 -9.07 -15.79
CA MET A 306 15.60 -9.79 -15.41
C MET A 306 14.72 -8.97 -14.45
N SER A 307 14.77 -7.63 -14.57
CA SER A 307 14.08 -6.69 -13.67
C SER A 307 12.57 -6.90 -13.64
N ALA A 308 11.98 -7.32 -14.77
CA ALA A 308 10.57 -7.67 -14.87
C ALA A 308 10.21 -8.89 -14.00
N ILE A 309 11.02 -9.96 -14.04
CA ILE A 309 10.76 -11.20 -13.30
C ILE A 309 10.84 -10.97 -11.78
N PHE A 310 11.70 -10.07 -11.32
CA PHE A 310 11.73 -9.70 -9.91
C PHE A 310 10.52 -8.88 -9.47
N LEU A 311 10.04 -7.95 -10.30
CA LEU A 311 8.80 -7.25 -9.99
C LEU A 311 7.65 -8.25 -9.87
N TYR A 312 7.57 -9.24 -10.77
CA TYR A 312 6.60 -10.34 -10.68
C TYR A 312 6.83 -11.25 -9.45
N LEU A 313 8.07 -11.54 -9.06
CA LEU A 313 8.35 -12.36 -7.87
C LEU A 313 8.03 -11.59 -6.58
N ALA A 314 8.38 -10.31 -6.51
CA ALA A 314 8.03 -9.41 -5.42
C ALA A 314 6.51 -9.20 -5.33
N ILE A 315 5.80 -9.13 -6.46
CA ILE A 315 4.33 -9.19 -6.52
C ILE A 315 3.83 -10.46 -5.86
N ILE A 316 4.34 -11.62 -6.29
CA ILE A 316 3.85 -12.91 -5.79
C ILE A 316 4.11 -13.03 -4.28
N VAL A 317 5.28 -12.59 -3.81
CA VAL A 317 5.61 -12.59 -2.38
C VAL A 317 4.77 -11.59 -1.61
N MET A 318 4.59 -10.35 -2.10
CA MET A 318 3.78 -9.33 -1.42
C MET A 318 2.29 -9.69 -1.40
N CYS A 319 1.76 -10.19 -2.52
CA CYS A 319 0.40 -10.73 -2.62
C CYS A 319 0.21 -11.95 -1.71
N GLY A 320 1.21 -12.84 -1.66
CA GLY A 320 1.21 -14.01 -0.77
C GLY A 320 1.23 -13.63 0.70
N VAL A 321 2.04 -12.63 1.09
CA VAL A 321 2.10 -12.10 2.45
C VAL A 321 0.78 -11.39 2.80
N SER A 322 0.23 -10.56 1.92
CA SER A 322 -1.08 -9.93 2.16
C SER A 322 -2.20 -10.97 2.28
N PHE A 323 -2.14 -12.05 1.49
CA PHE A 323 -3.08 -13.17 1.55
C PHE A 323 -2.97 -13.94 2.86
N TYR A 324 -1.75 -14.25 3.29
CA TYR A 324 -1.52 -14.87 4.59
C TYR A 324 -2.02 -14.00 5.76
N LEU A 325 -1.71 -12.70 5.74
CA LEU A 325 -2.20 -11.75 6.75
C LEU A 325 -3.71 -11.66 6.78
N SER A 326 -4.35 -11.65 5.61
CA SER A 326 -5.80 -11.54 5.50
C SER A 326 -6.52 -12.82 5.93
N ILE A 327 -5.93 -14.00 5.73
CA ILE A 327 -6.42 -15.26 6.30
C ILE A 327 -6.37 -15.19 7.84
N LYS A 328 -5.23 -14.79 8.41
CA LYS A 328 -5.09 -14.64 9.87
C LYS A 328 -6.08 -13.65 10.47
N LEU A 329 -6.37 -12.57 9.75
CA LEU A 329 -7.29 -11.52 10.19
C LEU A 329 -8.76 -11.81 9.87
N GLY A 330 -9.06 -12.89 9.13
CA GLY A 330 -10.43 -13.26 8.74
C GLY A 330 -11.07 -12.32 7.70
N GLU A 331 -10.27 -11.54 6.96
CA GLU A 331 -10.72 -10.50 6.02
C GLU A 331 -10.32 -10.82 4.57
N ILE A 332 -10.59 -12.04 4.11
CA ILE A 332 -10.17 -12.56 2.79
C ILE A 332 -10.53 -11.60 1.64
N ASN A 333 -11.69 -10.94 1.69
CA ASN A 333 -12.16 -10.00 0.67
C ASN A 333 -11.24 -8.78 0.50
N LYS A 334 -10.59 -8.30 1.57
CA LYS A 334 -9.64 -7.18 1.49
C LYS A 334 -8.33 -7.57 0.83
N THR A 335 -7.97 -8.86 0.84
CA THR A 335 -6.74 -9.31 0.18
C THR A 335 -6.77 -9.01 -1.30
N ILE A 336 -7.88 -9.33 -1.96
CA ILE A 336 -7.99 -9.24 -3.41
C ILE A 336 -7.83 -7.78 -3.83
N SER A 337 -8.48 -6.85 -3.11
CA SER A 337 -8.34 -5.42 -3.37
C SER A 337 -6.92 -4.90 -3.11
N ILE A 338 -6.26 -5.36 -2.05
CA ILE A 338 -4.85 -5.01 -1.75
C ILE A 338 -3.92 -5.52 -2.85
N SER A 339 -4.04 -6.77 -3.26
CA SER A 339 -3.23 -7.37 -4.32
C SER A 339 -3.41 -6.64 -5.65
N MET A 340 -4.66 -6.33 -6.04
CA MET A 340 -4.94 -5.55 -7.25
C MET A 340 -4.41 -4.12 -7.17
N LEU A 341 -4.45 -3.50 -5.99
CA LEU A 341 -3.83 -2.19 -5.76
C LEU A 341 -2.32 -2.25 -6.03
N PHE A 342 -1.61 -3.23 -5.48
CA PHE A 342 -0.17 -3.41 -5.76
C PHE A 342 0.12 -3.63 -7.25
N MET A 343 -0.69 -4.45 -7.93
CA MET A 343 -0.55 -4.64 -9.38
C MET A 343 -0.69 -3.33 -10.14
N SER A 344 -1.67 -2.49 -9.79
CA SER A 344 -1.88 -1.20 -10.44
C SER A 344 -0.67 -0.25 -10.28
N LEU A 345 -0.06 -0.20 -9.09
CA LEU A 345 1.14 0.60 -8.82
C LEU A 345 2.33 0.16 -9.67
N ILE A 346 2.45 -1.13 -9.91
CA ILE A 346 3.55 -1.71 -10.68
C ILE A 346 3.37 -1.43 -12.16
N ILE A 347 2.15 -1.52 -12.67
CA ILE A 347 1.88 -1.12 -14.05
C ILE A 347 2.19 0.37 -14.22
N PHE A 348 1.88 1.22 -13.24
CA PHE A 348 2.32 2.62 -13.25
C PHE A 348 3.85 2.79 -13.22
N PHE A 349 4.55 2.01 -12.40
CA PHE A 349 6.01 2.04 -12.36
C PHE A 349 6.63 1.63 -13.70
N MET A 350 6.14 0.54 -14.29
CA MET A 350 6.54 0.09 -15.63
C MET A 350 6.22 1.15 -16.68
N PHE A 351 5.03 1.74 -16.62
CA PHE A 351 4.64 2.85 -17.49
C PHE A 351 5.61 4.03 -17.41
N PHE A 352 6.14 4.38 -16.23
CA PHE A 352 7.12 5.48 -16.12
C PHE A 352 8.52 5.15 -16.65
N ILE A 353 8.92 3.88 -16.63
CA ILE A 353 10.27 3.44 -17.06
C ILE A 353 10.29 3.02 -18.53
N ASP A 354 9.17 2.56 -19.04
CA ASP A 354 9.06 2.02 -20.38
C ASP A 354 9.42 3.06 -21.46
N THR A 355 9.88 2.57 -22.62
CA THR A 355 10.35 3.35 -23.75
C THR A 355 9.37 3.44 -24.91
N GLU A 356 8.14 2.89 -24.80
CA GLU A 356 7.14 2.98 -25.86
C GLU A 356 6.72 4.44 -26.13
N ILE A 357 6.49 4.73 -27.41
CA ILE A 357 6.31 6.08 -27.96
C ILE A 357 4.83 6.33 -28.35
N SER A 358 3.96 5.32 -28.26
CA SER A 358 2.57 5.42 -28.71
C SER A 358 1.71 6.27 -27.76
N LYS A 359 1.33 7.47 -28.22
CA LYS A 359 0.49 8.41 -27.45
C LYS A 359 -0.89 7.84 -27.12
N LYS A 360 -1.53 7.13 -28.06
CA LYS A 360 -2.87 6.55 -27.89
C LYS A 360 -2.85 5.42 -26.85
N GLU A 361 -1.90 4.51 -26.95
CA GLU A 361 -1.74 3.39 -25.99
C GLU A 361 -1.40 3.93 -24.60
N ASN A 362 -0.52 4.94 -24.52
CA ASN A 362 -0.19 5.61 -23.26
C ASN A 362 -1.42 6.24 -22.58
N ILE A 363 -2.32 6.89 -23.35
CA ILE A 363 -3.58 7.45 -22.81
C ILE A 363 -4.46 6.33 -22.24
N ILE A 364 -4.68 5.28 -23.03
CA ILE A 364 -5.57 4.17 -22.65
C ILE A 364 -5.04 3.48 -21.39
N LEU A 365 -3.74 3.16 -21.37
CA LEU A 365 -3.09 2.51 -20.25
C LEU A 365 -3.14 3.37 -18.98
N PHE A 366 -2.89 4.67 -19.08
CA PHE A 366 -2.98 5.59 -17.94
C PHE A 366 -4.40 5.65 -17.36
N ILE A 367 -5.42 5.83 -18.21
CA ILE A 367 -6.82 5.90 -17.74
C ILE A 367 -7.24 4.58 -17.09
N PHE A 368 -6.96 3.45 -17.74
CA PHE A 368 -7.31 2.13 -17.23
C PHE A 368 -6.68 1.86 -15.87
N THR A 369 -5.37 2.08 -15.76
CA THR A 369 -4.63 1.87 -14.50
C THR A 369 -5.08 2.83 -13.41
N PHE A 370 -5.39 4.08 -13.74
CA PHE A 370 -5.91 5.06 -12.78
C PHE A 370 -7.28 4.66 -12.23
N ILE A 371 -8.20 4.23 -13.11
CA ILE A 371 -9.53 3.75 -12.70
C ILE A 371 -9.40 2.52 -11.78
N MET A 372 -8.55 1.57 -12.13
CA MET A 372 -8.29 0.40 -11.28
C MET A 372 -7.77 0.81 -9.90
N LEU A 373 -6.87 1.78 -9.85
CA LEU A 373 -6.28 2.28 -8.62
C LEU A 373 -7.33 2.99 -7.74
N ILE A 374 -8.26 3.75 -8.34
CA ILE A 374 -9.43 4.32 -7.63
C ILE A 374 -10.31 3.22 -7.03
N ILE A 375 -10.69 2.21 -7.82
CA ILE A 375 -11.59 1.14 -7.37
C ILE A 375 -10.94 0.33 -6.23
N CYS A 376 -9.70 -0.10 -6.41
CA CYS A 376 -9.00 -0.94 -5.44
C CYS A 376 -8.68 -0.19 -4.14
N SER A 377 -8.30 1.08 -4.23
CA SER A 377 -8.09 1.91 -3.04
C SER A 377 -9.39 2.14 -2.27
N THR A 378 -10.47 2.46 -2.98
CA THR A 378 -11.80 2.62 -2.37
C THR A 378 -12.22 1.34 -1.66
N ALA A 379 -12.15 0.18 -2.33
CA ALA A 379 -12.52 -1.11 -1.73
C ALA A 379 -11.69 -1.44 -0.47
N THR A 380 -10.39 -1.14 -0.49
CA THR A 380 -9.48 -1.45 0.62
C THR A 380 -9.70 -0.53 1.83
N PHE A 381 -9.87 0.77 1.58
CA PHE A 381 -9.90 1.80 2.63
C PHE A 381 -11.30 2.32 2.97
N LEU A 382 -12.38 1.76 2.39
CA LEU A 382 -13.75 2.27 2.55
C LEU A 382 -14.14 2.50 4.02
N ASN A 383 -14.04 1.44 4.83
CA ASN A 383 -14.41 1.50 6.25
C ASN A 383 -13.50 2.46 7.03
N TYR A 384 -12.19 2.42 6.76
CA TYR A 384 -11.23 3.30 7.42
C TYR A 384 -11.50 4.78 7.10
N GLY A 385 -11.80 5.09 5.83
CA GLY A 385 -12.14 6.45 5.39
C GLY A 385 -13.37 6.98 6.12
N TYR A 386 -14.45 6.19 6.20
CA TYR A 386 -15.68 6.59 6.89
C TYR A 386 -15.50 6.72 8.40
N LYS A 387 -14.66 5.87 9.00
CA LYS A 387 -14.27 6.01 10.40
C LYS A 387 -13.47 7.28 10.66
N MET A 388 -12.52 7.61 9.79
CA MET A 388 -11.72 8.84 9.88
C MET A 388 -12.57 10.10 9.71
N MET A 389 -13.56 10.06 8.83
CA MET A 389 -14.53 11.15 8.64
C MET A 389 -15.53 11.28 9.80
N GLY A 390 -15.55 10.34 10.75
CA GLY A 390 -16.50 10.37 11.86
C GLY A 390 -17.90 9.89 11.50
N PHE A 391 -18.08 9.18 10.37
CA PHE A 391 -19.38 8.78 9.83
C PHE A 391 -19.86 7.39 10.26
N GLY A 392 -18.95 6.49 10.66
CA GLY A 392 -19.33 5.14 11.06
C GLY A 392 -18.16 4.27 11.51
N ASP A 393 -18.48 3.11 12.07
CA ASP A 393 -17.52 2.16 12.64
C ASP A 393 -16.67 2.71 13.81
N ILE A 394 -17.25 3.59 14.62
CA ILE A 394 -16.55 4.31 15.70
C ILE A 394 -16.82 3.69 17.06
N ASN A 395 -15.76 3.40 17.80
CA ASN A 395 -15.82 2.94 19.18
C ASN A 395 -15.66 4.12 20.13
N TYR A 396 -16.77 4.72 20.55
CA TYR A 396 -16.75 5.73 21.61
C TYR A 396 -16.49 5.07 22.97
N LYS A 397 -15.88 5.81 23.89
CA LYS A 397 -15.86 5.52 25.32
C LYS A 397 -17.27 5.70 25.89
N TYR A 398 -17.89 6.84 25.57
CA TYR A 398 -19.30 7.09 25.82
C TYR A 398 -19.86 8.16 24.86
N ILE A 399 -21.17 8.18 24.70
CA ILE A 399 -21.88 9.32 24.10
C ILE A 399 -22.70 10.02 25.17
N THR A 400 -22.77 11.35 25.08
CA THR A 400 -23.59 12.18 25.95
C THR A 400 -24.88 12.50 25.21
N ILE A 401 -26.00 12.13 25.80
CA ILE A 401 -27.34 12.36 25.24
C ILE A 401 -28.18 13.22 26.19
N ASP A 402 -29.14 13.94 25.62
CA ASP A 402 -30.15 14.67 26.37
C ASP A 402 -30.96 13.72 27.23
N LYS A 403 -31.22 14.09 28.49
CA LYS A 403 -31.99 13.26 29.41
C LYS A 403 -33.42 13.01 28.94
N ILE A 404 -33.98 13.90 28.11
CA ILE A 404 -35.29 13.71 27.47
C ILE A 404 -35.30 12.43 26.61
N ALA A 405 -34.16 12.04 26.03
CA ALA A 405 -34.06 10.84 25.20
C ALA A 405 -34.06 9.52 26.01
N LYS A 406 -34.04 9.57 27.35
CA LYS A 406 -34.02 8.38 28.22
C LYS A 406 -35.18 7.44 27.95
N GLU A 407 -36.37 8.00 27.71
CA GLU A 407 -37.59 7.22 27.43
C GLU A 407 -37.54 6.52 26.06
N SER A 408 -36.72 7.03 25.14
CA SER A 408 -36.52 6.43 23.81
C SER A 408 -35.45 5.34 23.80
N LEU A 409 -34.71 5.17 24.91
CA LEU A 409 -33.71 4.11 25.00
C LEU A 409 -34.39 2.75 25.18
N PRO A 410 -33.83 1.69 24.59
CA PRO A 410 -34.29 0.33 24.85
C PRO A 410 -34.29 -0.01 26.34
N ARG A 411 -35.34 -0.68 26.81
CA ARG A 411 -35.53 -1.03 28.23
C ARG A 411 -34.43 -1.92 28.82
N TRP A 412 -33.69 -2.63 27.98
CA TRP A 412 -32.57 -3.47 28.39
C TRP A 412 -31.29 -2.68 28.70
N ILE A 413 -31.25 -1.37 28.39
CA ILE A 413 -30.16 -0.48 28.82
C ILE A 413 -30.41 -0.09 30.29
N ILE A 414 -29.45 -0.43 31.14
CA ILE A 414 -29.58 -0.32 32.60
C ILE A 414 -28.88 0.92 33.16
N ASN A 415 -29.32 1.37 34.34
CA ASN A 415 -28.66 2.48 35.03
C ASN A 415 -27.41 1.99 35.77
N LYS A 416 -26.34 2.79 35.80
CA LYS A 416 -25.07 2.47 36.47
C LYS A 416 -25.24 2.05 37.93
N LYS A 417 -26.23 2.62 38.62
CA LYS A 417 -26.56 2.25 40.00
C LYS A 417 -27.02 0.79 40.12
N GLU A 418 -27.73 0.28 39.12
CA GLU A 418 -28.31 -1.07 39.09
C GLU A 418 -27.34 -2.12 38.51
N ILE A 419 -26.29 -1.71 37.80
CA ILE A 419 -25.30 -2.64 37.20
C ILE A 419 -24.69 -3.59 38.23
N LYS A 420 -24.48 -3.11 39.45
CA LYS A 420 -23.86 -3.91 40.53
C LYS A 420 -24.71 -5.10 40.97
N GLU A 421 -25.99 -5.12 40.59
CA GLU A 421 -26.95 -6.19 40.89
C GLU A 421 -26.95 -7.27 39.78
N TYR A 422 -26.12 -7.12 38.74
CA TYR A 422 -26.04 -8.08 37.64
C TYR A 422 -24.87 -9.05 37.84
N PHE A 423 -25.11 -10.30 37.47
CA PHE A 423 -24.13 -11.37 37.40
C PHE A 423 -23.96 -11.80 35.95
N CYS A 424 -22.75 -11.61 35.39
CA CYS A 424 -22.47 -11.92 33.99
C CYS A 424 -21.52 -13.12 33.84
N LEU A 425 -21.92 -14.09 33.04
CA LEU A 425 -21.10 -15.24 32.66
C LEU A 425 -20.85 -15.25 31.16
N SER A 426 -19.70 -15.77 30.75
CA SER A 426 -19.34 -16.00 29.35
C SER A 426 -19.06 -17.48 29.15
N ASP A 427 -19.61 -18.10 28.10
CA ASP A 427 -19.20 -19.45 27.70
C ASP A 427 -17.90 -19.44 26.86
N PHE A 428 -17.31 -20.61 26.61
CA PHE A 428 -16.14 -20.73 25.71
C PHE A 428 -16.44 -20.36 24.24
N GLY A 429 -17.73 -20.27 23.85
CA GLY A 429 -18.18 -19.77 22.56
C GLY A 429 -18.28 -18.24 22.48
N GLY A 430 -18.06 -17.53 23.60
CA GLY A 430 -18.12 -16.07 23.69
C GLY A 430 -19.53 -15.49 23.84
N LYS A 431 -20.56 -16.32 24.09
CA LYS A 431 -21.90 -15.87 24.44
C LYS A 431 -21.91 -15.42 25.90
N ILE A 432 -22.39 -14.20 26.14
CA ILE A 432 -22.49 -13.63 27.48
C ILE A 432 -23.94 -13.64 27.93
N THR A 433 -24.19 -14.17 29.12
CA THR A 433 -25.48 -14.13 29.80
C THR A 433 -25.35 -13.32 31.07
N CYS A 434 -26.17 -12.29 31.23
CA CYS A 434 -26.20 -11.46 32.41
C CYS A 434 -27.59 -11.51 33.03
N GLU A 435 -27.66 -11.91 34.29
CA GLU A 435 -28.90 -12.07 35.06
C GLU A 435 -28.85 -11.14 36.27
N LYS A 436 -30.00 -10.60 36.68
CA LYS A 436 -30.08 -9.68 37.82
C LYS A 436 -30.14 -10.51 39.11
N GLU A 437 -28.98 -10.83 39.67
CA GLU A 437 -28.85 -11.79 40.76
C GLU A 437 -27.75 -11.37 41.75
N ASN A 438 -28.06 -11.41 43.05
CA ASN A 438 -27.05 -11.32 44.09
C ASN A 438 -26.38 -12.69 44.25
N VAL A 439 -25.22 -12.83 43.61
CA VAL A 439 -24.50 -14.11 43.52
C VAL A 439 -23.14 -14.01 44.22
N GLU A 440 -22.85 -15.00 45.06
CA GLU A 440 -21.50 -15.21 45.61
C GLU A 440 -20.83 -16.38 44.87
N ILE A 441 -19.67 -16.14 44.26
CA ILE A 441 -18.91 -17.20 43.57
C ILE A 441 -18.14 -18.00 44.62
N LEU A 442 -18.43 -19.30 44.71
CA LEU A 442 -17.82 -20.21 45.68
C LEU A 442 -16.57 -20.88 45.12
N SER A 443 -16.63 -21.37 43.87
CA SER A 443 -15.50 -22.04 43.24
C SER A 443 -15.48 -21.88 41.72
N TYR A 444 -14.31 -22.01 41.12
CA TYR A 444 -14.11 -22.11 39.68
C TYR A 444 -13.01 -23.13 39.37
N LYS A 445 -13.35 -24.24 38.69
CA LYS A 445 -12.43 -25.35 38.40
C LYS A 445 -12.67 -25.84 36.98
N ASP A 446 -11.63 -25.83 36.14
CA ASP A 446 -11.64 -26.42 34.79
C ASP A 446 -12.83 -25.98 33.90
N GLY A 447 -13.26 -24.72 34.02
CA GLY A 447 -14.41 -24.19 33.27
C GLY A 447 -15.77 -24.39 33.93
N ASN A 448 -15.81 -25.00 35.10
CA ASN A 448 -17.03 -25.15 35.91
C ASN A 448 -17.04 -24.10 37.01
N ILE A 449 -18.12 -23.34 37.12
CA ILE A 449 -18.33 -22.35 38.17
C ILE A 449 -19.42 -22.82 39.13
N THR A 450 -19.12 -22.74 40.43
CA THR A 450 -20.07 -22.97 41.51
C THR A 450 -20.36 -21.64 42.18
N PHE A 451 -21.64 -21.31 42.33
CA PHE A 451 -22.06 -20.06 42.95
C PHE A 451 -23.29 -20.24 43.82
N GLN A 452 -23.44 -19.38 44.81
CA GLN A 452 -24.59 -19.37 45.70
C GLN A 452 -25.60 -18.31 45.24
N TYR A 453 -26.84 -18.74 45.06
CA TYR A 453 -27.98 -17.92 44.67
C TYR A 453 -29.12 -18.12 45.66
N ASN A 454 -29.55 -17.06 46.34
CA ASN A 454 -30.66 -17.09 47.32
C ASN A 454 -30.59 -18.26 48.34
N GLY A 455 -29.36 -18.64 48.75
CA GLY A 455 -29.13 -19.75 49.67
C GLY A 455 -28.88 -21.11 49.00
N ASN A 456 -29.24 -21.29 47.73
CA ASN A 456 -29.01 -22.51 46.96
C ASN A 456 -27.66 -22.48 46.23
N ILE A 457 -27.01 -23.64 46.12
CA ILE A 457 -25.75 -23.79 45.39
C ILE A 457 -26.07 -24.26 43.97
N GLU A 458 -25.64 -23.49 42.97
CA GLU A 458 -25.76 -23.81 41.55
C GLU A 458 -24.40 -24.04 40.91
N ASN A 459 -24.38 -24.88 39.88
CA ASN A 459 -23.21 -25.18 39.08
C ASN A 459 -23.50 -24.93 37.60
N LYS A 460 -22.64 -24.17 36.92
CA LYS A 460 -22.67 -23.98 35.47
C LYS A 460 -21.34 -24.44 34.86
N GLU A 461 -21.43 -25.22 33.78
CA GLU A 461 -20.26 -25.75 33.06
C GLU A 461 -19.91 -24.89 31.84
N ASN A 462 -18.70 -25.09 31.30
CA ASN A 462 -18.20 -24.43 30.09
C ASN A 462 -18.11 -22.89 30.16
N ILE A 463 -17.85 -22.36 31.36
CA ILE A 463 -17.71 -20.94 31.62
C ILE A 463 -16.25 -20.51 31.43
N SER A 464 -16.06 -19.46 30.65
CA SER A 464 -14.79 -18.77 30.48
C SER A 464 -14.52 -17.80 31.63
N THR A 465 -13.25 -17.61 31.95
CA THR A 465 -12.78 -16.64 32.96
C THR A 465 -12.92 -15.18 32.53
N GLN A 466 -13.33 -14.88 31.29
CA GLN A 466 -13.38 -13.51 30.76
C GLN A 466 -14.24 -12.58 31.62
N CYS A 467 -15.41 -13.03 32.08
CA CYS A 467 -16.29 -12.22 32.93
C CYS A 467 -15.91 -12.18 34.41
N LEU A 468 -14.89 -12.92 34.83
CA LEU A 468 -14.49 -13.07 36.23
C LEU A 468 -13.38 -12.10 36.62
N LYS A 469 -13.53 -11.48 37.78
CA LYS A 469 -12.52 -10.67 38.46
C LYS A 469 -12.23 -11.26 39.83
N PHE A 470 -10.96 -11.25 40.20
CA PHE A 470 -10.49 -11.76 41.48
C PHE A 470 -9.83 -10.61 42.22
N LEU A 471 -10.23 -10.40 43.47
CA LEU A 471 -9.81 -9.29 44.32
C LEU A 471 -9.04 -9.82 45.52
N ASN A 472 -7.94 -9.18 45.89
CA ASN A 472 -7.23 -9.50 47.13
C ASN A 472 -7.91 -8.85 48.37
N LYS A 473 -7.37 -9.08 49.56
CA LYS A 473 -7.82 -8.46 50.83
C LYS A 473 -7.95 -6.93 50.78
N ASN A 474 -7.16 -6.27 49.93
CA ASN A 474 -7.12 -4.81 49.79
C ASN A 474 -8.06 -4.31 48.66
N ASN A 475 -8.94 -5.17 48.13
CA ASN A 475 -9.78 -4.90 46.96
C ASN A 475 -9.01 -4.55 45.67
N GLU A 476 -7.74 -4.95 45.56
CA GLU A 476 -6.96 -4.77 44.34
C GLU A 476 -7.20 -5.96 43.38
N ILE A 477 -7.32 -5.65 42.08
CA ILE A 477 -7.58 -6.65 41.04
C ILE A 477 -6.34 -7.50 40.80
N ILE A 478 -6.49 -8.82 40.96
CA ILE A 478 -5.48 -9.82 40.64
C ILE A 478 -5.53 -10.10 39.13
N LYS A 479 -4.42 -9.83 38.43
CA LYS A 479 -4.32 -10.07 36.98
C LYS A 479 -4.07 -11.54 36.68
N ILE A 480 -4.95 -12.14 35.87
CA ILE A 480 -4.91 -13.58 35.55
C ILE A 480 -4.28 -13.90 34.18
N ALA A 481 -4.12 -12.91 33.30
CA ALA A 481 -3.31 -12.96 32.06
C ALA A 481 -3.18 -14.36 31.40
N ASN A 482 -4.31 -14.93 30.96
CA ASN A 482 -4.41 -16.24 30.27
C ASN A 482 -3.82 -17.46 31.01
N ARG A 483 -3.57 -17.37 32.31
CA ARG A 483 -3.08 -18.48 33.13
C ARG A 483 -4.18 -19.48 33.44
N LYS A 484 -3.79 -20.75 33.59
CA LYS A 484 -4.70 -21.78 34.11
C LYS A 484 -4.90 -21.54 35.60
N ILE A 485 -6.15 -21.37 36.02
CA ILE A 485 -6.50 -21.06 37.40
C ILE A 485 -7.48 -22.06 37.99
N LYS A 486 -7.39 -22.22 39.30
CA LYS A 486 -8.36 -22.90 40.14
C LYS A 486 -8.70 -21.97 41.31
N PHE A 487 -9.98 -21.70 41.51
CA PHE A 487 -10.47 -20.92 42.65
C PHE A 487 -11.33 -21.81 43.54
N ASP A 488 -10.98 -21.90 44.81
CA ASP A 488 -11.67 -22.75 45.78
C ASP A 488 -11.40 -22.22 47.19
N ASP A 489 -12.39 -22.21 48.08
CA ASP A 489 -12.26 -21.77 49.47
C ASP A 489 -11.47 -20.46 49.63
N LYS A 490 -11.89 -19.42 48.89
CA LYS A 490 -11.24 -18.09 48.87
C LYS A 490 -9.75 -18.14 48.52
N THR A 491 -9.28 -19.19 47.86
CA THR A 491 -7.90 -19.37 47.44
C THR A 491 -7.84 -19.47 45.93
N LEU A 492 -7.07 -18.57 45.31
CA LEU A 492 -6.78 -18.60 43.88
C LEU A 492 -5.43 -19.30 43.65
N ILE A 493 -5.45 -20.39 42.91
CA ILE A 493 -4.27 -21.21 42.57
C ILE A 493 -3.96 -21.04 41.09
N PHE A 494 -2.71 -20.73 40.77
CA PHE A 494 -2.19 -20.70 39.40
C PHE A 494 -1.55 -22.05 39.07
N LEU A 495 -2.19 -22.83 38.20
CA LEU A 495 -1.79 -24.19 37.87
C LEU A 495 -0.48 -24.26 37.08
N ASP A 496 -0.03 -23.13 36.50
CA ASP A 496 1.21 -23.08 35.73
C ASP A 496 2.47 -23.16 36.62
N ASN A 497 2.40 -22.58 37.83
CA ASN A 497 3.55 -22.45 38.75
C ASN A 497 3.27 -22.97 40.18
N ASN A 498 2.07 -23.48 40.46
CA ASN A 498 1.60 -23.84 41.81
C ASN A 498 1.60 -22.69 42.83
N ASP A 499 1.63 -21.44 42.36
CA ASP A 499 1.46 -20.27 43.22
C ASP A 499 0.01 -20.18 43.72
N SER A 500 -0.19 -19.78 44.97
CA SER A 500 -1.52 -19.58 45.54
C SER A 500 -1.63 -18.25 46.27
N ILE A 501 -2.79 -17.62 46.14
CA ILE A 501 -3.15 -16.39 46.85
C ILE A 501 -4.37 -16.72 47.69
N LYS A 502 -4.28 -16.50 49.00
CA LYS A 502 -5.37 -16.71 49.95
C LYS A 502 -6.20 -15.44 50.11
N ASP A 503 -7.42 -15.61 50.61
CA ASP A 503 -8.39 -14.55 50.90
C ASP A 503 -8.73 -13.70 49.66
N VAL A 504 -8.98 -14.42 48.57
CA VAL A 504 -9.39 -13.88 47.28
C VAL A 504 -10.91 -13.91 47.18
N ILE A 505 -11.49 -12.83 46.67
CA ILE A 505 -12.91 -12.73 46.37
C ILE A 505 -13.09 -12.76 44.85
N ALA A 506 -13.88 -13.71 44.35
CA ALA A 506 -14.29 -13.77 42.96
C ALA A 506 -15.60 -13.00 42.75
N LYS A 507 -15.64 -12.12 41.74
CA LYS A 507 -16.82 -11.36 41.31
C LYS A 507 -16.91 -11.32 39.80
N THR A 508 -18.05 -10.94 39.26
CA THR A 508 -18.17 -10.56 37.85
C THR A 508 -17.98 -9.05 37.69
N ASP A 509 -17.67 -8.59 36.47
CA ASP A 509 -17.68 -7.15 36.16
C ASP A 509 -18.64 -6.80 35.02
N PRO A 510 -19.93 -6.61 35.34
CA PRO A 510 -20.95 -6.34 34.35
C PRO A 510 -20.73 -5.00 33.63
N GLU A 511 -20.01 -4.04 34.21
CA GLU A 511 -19.70 -2.74 33.58
C GLU A 511 -18.85 -2.87 32.31
N ILE A 512 -18.14 -3.98 32.09
CA ILE A 512 -17.41 -4.23 30.84
C ILE A 512 -18.34 -4.77 29.74
N TYR A 513 -19.42 -5.44 30.12
CA TYR A 513 -20.21 -6.29 29.23
C TYR A 513 -21.57 -5.71 28.89
N LEU A 514 -22.21 -5.04 29.83
CA LEU A 514 -23.54 -4.46 29.66
C LEU A 514 -23.46 -3.04 29.10
N THR A 515 -24.41 -2.70 28.24
CA THR A 515 -24.62 -1.32 27.83
C THR A 515 -25.39 -0.61 28.93
N TYR A 516 -24.89 0.52 29.38
CA TYR A 516 -25.47 1.22 30.53
C TYR A 516 -25.42 2.73 30.41
N ILE A 517 -26.20 3.37 31.26
CA ILE A 517 -26.29 4.82 31.36
C ILE A 517 -25.84 5.35 32.73
N GLU A 518 -25.26 6.54 32.74
CA GLU A 518 -24.93 7.30 33.93
C GLU A 518 -25.59 8.69 33.82
N ASP A 519 -26.48 9.01 34.75
CA ASP A 519 -27.13 10.32 34.79
C ASP A 519 -26.12 11.41 35.21
N PHE A 520 -26.07 12.51 34.46
CA PHE A 520 -25.17 13.64 34.71
C PHE A 520 -25.91 14.97 34.47
N GLY A 521 -26.60 15.46 35.51
CA GLY A 521 -27.44 16.65 35.43
C GLY A 521 -28.59 16.46 34.44
N ASP A 522 -28.62 17.32 33.42
CA ASP A 522 -29.60 17.30 32.31
C ASP A 522 -29.19 16.38 31.14
N THR A 523 -28.08 15.66 31.29
CA THR A 523 -27.58 14.74 30.28
C THR A 523 -27.37 13.34 30.84
N ILE A 524 -27.23 12.37 29.95
CA ILE A 524 -26.95 10.98 30.26
C ILE A 524 -25.73 10.54 29.45
N LYS A 525 -24.80 9.84 30.09
CA LYS A 525 -23.68 9.19 29.39
C LYS A 525 -24.02 7.74 29.12
N LEU A 526 -23.98 7.35 27.85
CA LEU A 526 -24.23 5.99 27.38
C LEU A 526 -22.90 5.30 27.05
N TYR A 527 -22.62 4.18 27.73
CA TYR A 527 -21.36 3.44 27.65
C TYR A 527 -21.51 2.11 26.90
N ASN A 528 -20.39 1.49 26.52
CA ASN A 528 -20.31 0.17 25.87
C ASN A 528 -21.06 0.02 24.54
N ILE A 529 -21.06 1.11 23.77
CA ILE A 529 -21.65 1.17 22.43
C ILE A 529 -20.59 1.36 21.34
N LYS A 530 -20.97 1.03 20.12
CA LYS A 530 -20.26 1.32 18.87
C LYS A 530 -21.23 2.05 17.95
N ALA A 531 -20.80 3.19 17.41
CA ALA A 531 -21.57 3.88 16.38
C ALA A 531 -21.30 3.22 15.04
N VAL A 532 -22.33 2.56 14.51
CA VAL A 532 -22.28 1.93 13.18
C VAL A 532 -22.38 3.00 12.11
N SER A 533 -23.27 3.98 12.33
CA SER A 533 -23.40 5.18 11.50
C SER A 533 -23.81 6.36 12.39
N THR A 534 -23.19 7.52 12.17
CA THR A 534 -23.53 8.81 12.80
C THR A 534 -24.28 9.73 11.84
N LEU A 535 -24.62 9.23 10.65
CA LEU A 535 -25.24 10.00 9.59
C LEU A 535 -26.77 10.04 9.71
N GLY A 536 -27.34 11.19 9.40
CA GLY A 536 -28.76 11.42 9.22
C GLY A 536 -29.51 11.75 10.49
N LYS A 537 -30.83 11.66 10.44
CA LYS A 537 -31.74 11.98 11.55
C LYS A 537 -31.51 11.08 12.77
N TYR A 538 -31.04 9.85 12.56
CA TYR A 538 -30.85 8.85 13.59
C TYR A 538 -29.43 8.30 13.56
N TRP A 539 -28.71 8.45 14.67
CA TRP A 539 -27.50 7.67 14.90
C TRP A 539 -27.86 6.21 15.10
N ARG A 540 -27.12 5.35 14.42
CA ARG A 540 -27.25 3.91 14.54
C ARG A 540 -26.16 3.38 15.46
N LEU A 541 -26.59 2.85 16.58
CA LEU A 541 -25.73 2.34 17.63
C LEU A 541 -25.85 0.82 17.72
N LYS A 542 -24.76 0.20 18.13
CA LYS A 542 -24.66 -1.23 18.38
C LYS A 542 -23.99 -1.47 19.72
N THR A 543 -24.50 -2.40 20.52
CA THR A 543 -23.84 -2.79 21.76
C THR A 543 -22.52 -3.50 21.44
N LYS A 544 -21.45 -3.22 22.20
CA LYS A 544 -20.10 -3.76 21.90
C LYS A 544 -20.06 -5.29 21.94
N ARG A 545 -20.84 -5.93 22.84
CA ARG A 545 -20.78 -7.37 23.11
C ARG A 545 -21.96 -8.15 22.54
N ASN A 546 -23.20 -7.80 22.94
CA ASN A 546 -24.40 -8.53 22.49
C ASN A 546 -24.79 -8.23 21.04
N LYS A 547 -24.16 -7.23 20.41
CA LYS A 547 -24.37 -6.83 19.02
C LYS A 547 -25.79 -6.33 18.70
N ASP A 548 -26.62 -6.10 19.73
CA ASP A 548 -27.94 -5.50 19.61
C ASP A 548 -27.84 -4.10 19.01
N LYS A 549 -28.81 -3.75 18.17
CA LYS A 549 -28.81 -2.51 17.40
C LYS A 549 -30.00 -1.65 17.80
N PHE A 550 -29.78 -0.36 17.90
CA PHE A 550 -30.83 0.61 18.22
C PHE A 550 -30.48 1.98 17.64
N TYR A 551 -31.46 2.89 17.66
CA TYR A 551 -31.37 4.21 17.06
C TYR A 551 -31.57 5.28 18.11
N ILE A 552 -30.83 6.39 17.99
CA ILE A 552 -31.05 7.61 18.78
C ILE A 552 -31.15 8.77 17.80
N GLU A 553 -32.13 9.67 18.00
CA GLU A 553 -32.20 10.89 17.19
C GLU A 553 -30.97 11.78 17.41
N SER A 554 -30.34 12.20 16.32
CA SER A 554 -29.08 12.97 16.34
C SER A 554 -29.21 14.27 17.14
N LYS A 555 -30.41 14.87 17.16
CA LYS A 555 -30.70 16.10 17.92
C LYS A 555 -30.51 15.95 19.44
N PHE A 556 -30.60 14.72 19.94
CA PHE A 556 -30.41 14.43 21.36
C PHE A 556 -28.94 14.22 21.73
N ILE A 557 -28.04 14.12 20.77
CA ILE A 557 -26.62 13.87 21.03
C ILE A 557 -25.93 15.21 21.31
N LYS A 558 -25.38 15.34 22.52
CA LYS A 558 -24.73 16.58 23.02
C LYS A 558 -23.21 16.51 22.99
N GLY A 559 -22.63 15.31 22.94
CA GLY A 559 -21.19 15.13 22.90
C GLY A 559 -20.78 13.67 22.81
N MET A 560 -19.51 13.43 22.49
CA MET A 560 -18.93 12.10 22.31
C MET A 560 -17.48 12.11 22.78
N LEU A 561 -17.03 11.02 23.40
CA LEU A 561 -15.64 10.85 23.85
C LEU A 561 -15.17 9.42 23.66
#